data_AF-G0MDR6-F1
#
_entry.id   AF-G0MDR6-F1
#
_cell.length_a   1.000
_cell.length_b   1.000
_cell.length_c   1.000
_cell.angle_alpha   90.00
_cell.angle_beta   90.00
_cell.angle_gamma   90.00
#
_symmetry.space_group_name_H-M   'P 1'
#
loop_
_entity.id
_entity.type
_entity.pdbx_description
1 polymer ?
#
loop_
_entity_poly.entity_id
_entity_poly.type
_entity_poly.pdbx_seq_one_letter_code
_entity_poly.pdbx_strand_id
1 'polypeptide(L)'
;MPRNNRSRSPPAYSAPSAPPTTPVPMSDAFDLPSLENLCLTDDNKKMSEAVQHSIVLYMNTSDRLHAASALPGTFGELDRVVPHRIKLLKFEPNAITVNSQRVYLVHQFVYLQRRLVLCCTRDLDEQGQPLNIRLPANQKLKEGDIVIVRREDDPYKEDLAEPNRIQERPSLVVLRKIMQVLSVAPIRELPVPLPDGIKFPDAMRNLSKQILSGDRVHVVDNLIIGFREGIIRLPVGVQLKVRKLLLNYNALEAMKAIRPIIHPASWPLEDVTLSVDDPRDPIIRELPDARHITVCLTHCIGRSDWRIFAFVRRPHIHLAEAEINVQDWCWIAQSWKSNPPPIGQKFSMNSKNNASDYIDGVKILGGVIKMLPSRSCIKYPYCTTIPLSKDAELNFYGAKAPFYELEMKWTSGDRILWMAVMEVMPVGSAEDAVD
;
A
#
# COMPACT_ATOMS: atom_id res chain seq x y z
N MET A 1 65.14 3.40 30.48
CA MET A 1 65.28 2.43 29.37
C MET A 1 63.94 2.35 28.64
N PRO A 2 63.89 2.56 27.32
CA PRO A 2 62.63 2.58 26.57
C PRO A 2 62.20 1.14 26.22
N ARG A 3 60.91 0.83 26.40
CA ARG A 3 60.32 -0.44 25.94
C ARG A 3 59.79 -0.27 24.52
N ASN A 4 60.29 -1.15 23.66
CA ASN A 4 60.02 -1.24 22.23
C ASN A 4 58.54 -1.55 21.93
N ASN A 5 57.96 -0.76 21.04
CA ASN A 5 56.79 -1.10 20.25
C ASN A 5 57.15 -2.21 19.25
N ARG A 6 56.37 -3.30 19.23
CA ARG A 6 56.24 -4.17 18.05
C ARG A 6 54.77 -4.45 17.82
N SER A 7 54.19 -3.72 16.86
CA SER A 7 52.94 -4.09 16.21
C SER A 7 53.18 -5.37 15.40
N ARG A 8 52.38 -6.40 15.65
CA ARG A 8 52.26 -7.56 14.77
C ARG A 8 51.06 -7.34 13.88
N SER A 9 51.29 -7.22 12.58
CA SER A 9 50.25 -7.28 11.56
C SER A 9 49.61 -8.68 11.55
N PRO A 10 48.28 -8.81 11.42
CA PRO A 10 47.65 -10.11 11.22
C PRO A 10 47.92 -10.65 9.80
N PRO A 11 47.89 -11.98 9.60
CA PRO A 11 48.15 -12.58 8.31
C PRO A 11 47.00 -12.30 7.33
N ALA A 12 47.35 -12.11 6.05
CA ALA A 12 46.40 -11.97 4.97
C ALA A 12 45.67 -13.31 4.74
N TYR A 13 44.36 -13.32 4.96
CA TYR A 13 43.49 -14.42 4.52
C TYR A 13 43.13 -14.20 3.04
N SER A 14 43.62 -15.08 2.18
CA SER A 14 43.17 -15.20 0.80
C SER A 14 41.78 -15.82 0.75
N ALA A 15 40.80 -15.07 0.23
CA ALA A 15 39.44 -15.53 0.02
C ALA A 15 39.38 -16.61 -1.10
N PRO A 16 38.56 -17.66 -0.96
CA PRO A 16 38.36 -18.63 -2.02
C PRO A 16 37.59 -18.01 -3.18
N SER A 17 38.05 -18.27 -4.39
CA SER A 17 37.43 -17.87 -5.66
C SER A 17 36.03 -18.49 -5.79
N ALA A 18 35.02 -17.63 -5.95
CA ALA A 18 33.66 -18.04 -6.25
C ALA A 18 33.58 -18.73 -7.62
N PRO A 19 32.77 -19.79 -7.77
CA PRO A 19 32.56 -20.44 -9.05
C PRO A 19 31.75 -19.53 -10.00
N PRO A 20 31.94 -19.66 -11.33
CA PRO A 20 31.25 -18.83 -12.30
C PRO A 20 29.76 -19.16 -12.31
N THR A 21 28.94 -18.22 -11.85
CA THR A 21 27.49 -18.27 -12.02
C THR A 21 27.14 -17.82 -13.44
N THR A 22 26.86 -18.77 -14.31
CA THR A 22 26.12 -18.51 -15.56
C THR A 22 24.72 -18.02 -15.20
N PRO A 23 24.27 -16.87 -15.71
CA PRO A 23 22.92 -16.39 -15.45
C PRO A 23 21.92 -17.28 -16.18
N VAL A 24 21.01 -17.88 -15.41
CA VAL A 24 19.77 -18.46 -15.92
C VAL A 24 18.87 -17.28 -16.33
N PRO A 25 18.32 -17.25 -17.56
CA PRO A 25 17.42 -16.18 -17.97
C PRO A 25 16.13 -16.28 -17.16
N MET A 26 15.86 -15.27 -16.35
CA MET A 26 14.57 -15.09 -15.70
C MET A 26 13.58 -14.52 -16.70
N SER A 27 12.46 -15.24 -16.82
CA SER A 27 11.16 -14.83 -17.36
C SER A 27 11.16 -14.24 -18.78
N ASP A 28 10.60 -15.01 -19.71
CA ASP A 28 9.91 -14.50 -20.88
C ASP A 28 8.78 -13.57 -20.43
N ALA A 29 9.12 -12.29 -20.24
CA ALA A 29 8.15 -11.22 -20.36
C ALA A 29 7.70 -11.23 -21.83
N PHE A 30 6.41 -11.43 -22.06
CA PHE A 30 5.82 -11.07 -23.34
C PHE A 30 5.99 -9.55 -23.51
N ASP A 31 7.09 -9.14 -24.16
CA ASP A 31 7.26 -7.79 -24.68
C ASP A 31 6.19 -7.58 -25.75
N LEU A 32 5.04 -7.06 -25.33
CA LEU A 32 4.10 -6.49 -26.27
C LEU A 32 4.78 -5.29 -26.93
N PRO A 33 4.78 -5.20 -28.28
CA PRO A 33 5.40 -4.08 -28.97
C PRO A 33 4.81 -2.77 -28.45
N SER A 34 5.68 -1.78 -28.20
CA SER A 34 5.25 -0.43 -27.86
C SER A 34 4.29 0.08 -28.94
N LEU A 35 3.20 0.74 -28.53
CA LEU A 35 2.17 1.28 -29.44
C LEU A 35 2.73 2.22 -30.51
N GLU A 36 3.92 2.80 -30.29
CA GLU A 36 4.64 3.60 -31.29
C GLU A 36 5.05 2.79 -32.53
N ASN A 37 5.19 1.46 -32.41
CA ASN A 37 5.51 0.56 -33.53
C ASN A 37 4.27 0.00 -34.24
N LEU A 38 3.07 0.17 -33.66
CA LEU A 38 1.81 -0.08 -34.35
C LEU A 38 1.43 1.21 -35.08
N CYS A 39 2.01 1.42 -36.26
CA CYS A 39 1.51 2.41 -37.22
C CYS A 39 0.08 2.00 -37.63
N LEU A 40 -0.91 2.46 -36.86
CA LEU A 40 -2.32 2.23 -37.13
C LEU A 40 -2.75 3.13 -38.29
N THR A 41 -2.52 2.67 -39.52
CA THR A 41 -3.04 3.30 -40.74
C THR A 41 -4.55 3.00 -40.89
N ASP A 42 -5.23 3.74 -41.76
CA ASP A 42 -6.67 3.57 -42.08
C ASP A 42 -7.06 2.15 -42.58
N ASP A 43 -6.09 1.28 -42.86
CA ASP A 43 -6.30 -0.13 -43.22
C ASP A 43 -6.79 -1.02 -42.06
N ASN A 44 -6.86 -0.49 -40.83
CA ASN A 44 -7.42 -1.20 -39.66
C ASN A 44 -8.92 -1.53 -39.75
N LYS A 45 -9.62 -1.11 -40.81
CA LYS A 45 -10.97 -1.59 -41.16
C LYS A 45 -11.05 -3.11 -41.43
N LYS A 46 -9.93 -3.84 -41.46
CA LYS A 46 -9.89 -5.30 -41.69
C LYS A 46 -9.79 -6.17 -40.44
N MET A 47 -9.60 -5.61 -39.25
CA MET A 47 -9.57 -6.42 -38.03
C MET A 47 -10.97 -6.86 -37.61
N SER A 48 -11.18 -8.17 -37.43
CA SER A 48 -12.44 -8.68 -36.89
C SER A 48 -12.69 -8.15 -35.47
N GLU A 49 -13.96 -7.96 -35.12
CA GLU A 49 -14.41 -7.47 -33.81
C GLU A 49 -13.83 -8.31 -32.65
N ALA A 50 -13.73 -9.63 -32.83
CA ALA A 50 -13.16 -10.54 -31.83
C ALA A 50 -11.67 -10.25 -31.53
N VAL A 51 -10.89 -9.88 -32.55
CA VAL A 51 -9.48 -9.51 -32.37
C VAL A 51 -9.38 -8.14 -31.71
N GLN A 52 -10.19 -7.17 -32.12
CA GLN A 52 -10.22 -5.85 -31.48
C GLN A 52 -10.62 -5.96 -29.99
N HIS A 53 -11.63 -6.77 -29.68
CA HIS A 53 -12.04 -7.07 -28.31
C HIS A 53 -10.92 -7.74 -27.50
N SER A 54 -10.20 -8.68 -28.11
CA SER A 54 -9.05 -9.33 -27.47
C SER A 54 -7.94 -8.32 -27.16
N ILE A 55 -7.58 -7.44 -28.11
CA ILE A 55 -6.58 -6.39 -27.88
C ILE A 55 -7.02 -5.50 -26.70
N VAL A 56 -8.25 -4.98 -26.74
CA VAL A 56 -8.79 -4.10 -25.70
C VAL A 56 -8.85 -4.77 -24.32
N LEU A 57 -9.08 -6.09 -24.27
CA LEU A 57 -9.10 -6.88 -23.03
C LEU A 57 -7.72 -6.99 -22.36
N TYR A 58 -6.64 -6.95 -23.15
CA TYR A 58 -5.27 -7.02 -22.65
C TYR A 58 -4.60 -5.65 -22.50
N MET A 59 -5.16 -4.59 -23.07
CA MET A 59 -4.70 -3.21 -22.86
C MET A 59 -4.93 -2.75 -21.41
N ASN A 60 -3.98 -1.98 -20.87
CA ASN A 60 -4.22 -1.27 -19.62
C ASN A 60 -5.14 -0.06 -19.87
N THR A 61 -5.79 0.45 -18.82
CA THR A 61 -6.76 1.55 -18.96
C THR A 61 -6.19 2.81 -19.63
N SER A 62 -4.93 3.15 -19.41
CA SER A 62 -4.34 4.36 -19.99
C SER A 62 -4.13 4.24 -21.49
N ASP A 63 -3.59 3.10 -21.95
CA ASP A 63 -3.41 2.80 -23.37
C ASP A 63 -4.76 2.78 -24.09
N ARG A 64 -5.78 2.24 -23.41
CA ARG A 64 -7.13 2.14 -23.94
C ARG A 64 -7.82 3.49 -24.05
N LEU A 65 -7.74 4.34 -23.02
CA LEU A 65 -8.24 5.72 -23.10
C LEU A 65 -7.55 6.50 -24.22
N HIS A 66 -6.24 6.30 -24.41
CA HIS A 66 -5.49 6.89 -25.51
C HIS A 66 -5.98 6.38 -26.88
N ALA A 67 -6.13 5.06 -27.05
CA ALA A 67 -6.63 4.46 -28.29
C ALA A 67 -8.06 4.88 -28.62
N ALA A 68 -8.95 4.94 -27.62
CA ALA A 68 -10.32 5.42 -27.78
C ALA A 68 -10.37 6.90 -28.18
N SER A 69 -9.43 7.73 -27.69
CA SER A 69 -9.34 9.14 -28.11
C SER A 69 -8.77 9.31 -29.53
N ALA A 70 -7.83 8.46 -29.94
CA ALA A 70 -7.21 8.52 -31.26
C ALA A 70 -8.11 7.94 -32.37
N LEU A 71 -8.87 6.88 -32.05
CA LEU A 71 -9.70 6.13 -33.01
C LEU A 71 -11.11 5.88 -32.43
N PRO A 72 -11.92 6.94 -32.24
CA PRO A 72 -13.19 6.85 -31.53
C PRO A 72 -14.22 5.93 -32.21
N GLY A 73 -14.19 5.80 -33.53
CA GLY A 73 -15.10 4.92 -34.27
C GLY A 73 -14.82 3.41 -34.09
N THR A 74 -13.60 3.02 -33.74
CA THR A 74 -13.20 1.62 -33.56
C THR A 74 -13.12 1.27 -32.09
N PHE A 75 -12.35 2.03 -31.33
CA PHE A 75 -12.08 1.73 -29.93
C PHE A 75 -13.07 2.39 -28.98
N GLY A 76 -13.81 3.42 -29.40
CA GLY A 76 -14.77 4.10 -28.52
C GLY A 76 -15.98 3.25 -28.13
N GLU A 77 -16.47 2.37 -29.01
CA GLU A 77 -17.56 1.44 -28.67
C GLU A 77 -17.05 0.26 -27.85
N LEU A 78 -15.90 -0.30 -28.20
CA LEU A 78 -15.23 -1.34 -27.41
C LEU A 78 -14.88 -0.86 -26.00
N ASP A 79 -14.48 0.41 -25.87
CA ASP A 79 -14.22 1.04 -24.59
C ASP A 79 -15.47 1.03 -23.68
N ARG A 80 -16.66 1.08 -24.31
CA ARG A 80 -17.94 1.00 -23.64
C ARG A 80 -18.44 -0.42 -23.42
N VAL A 81 -17.68 -1.48 -23.65
CA VAL A 81 -18.17 -2.85 -23.32
C VAL A 81 -17.17 -3.67 -22.53
N VAL A 82 -15.87 -3.44 -22.69
CA VAL A 82 -14.85 -4.26 -22.03
C VAL A 82 -14.56 -3.73 -20.60
N PRO A 83 -14.45 -4.58 -19.57
CA PRO A 83 -13.99 -4.14 -18.25
C PRO A 83 -12.60 -3.48 -18.30
N HIS A 84 -12.36 -2.48 -17.44
CA HIS A 84 -11.03 -1.87 -17.30
C HIS A 84 -10.12 -2.73 -16.41
N ARG A 85 -8.83 -2.80 -16.79
CA ARG A 85 -7.75 -3.34 -15.96
C ARG A 85 -6.86 -2.19 -15.49
N ILE A 86 -7.09 -1.78 -14.25
CA ILE A 86 -6.48 -0.59 -13.65
C ILE A 86 -5.38 -1.05 -12.69
N LYS A 87 -4.14 -0.65 -12.96
CA LYS A 87 -3.00 -0.93 -12.06
C LYS A 87 -3.08 -0.12 -10.77
N LEU A 88 -3.48 1.15 -10.88
CA LEU A 88 -3.65 2.05 -9.73
C LEU A 88 -4.93 2.87 -9.91
N LEU A 89 -5.86 2.77 -8.95
CA LEU A 89 -7.03 3.63 -8.85
C LEU A 89 -6.95 4.37 -7.51
N LYS A 90 -6.78 5.69 -7.54
CA LYS A 90 -6.75 6.52 -6.32
C LYS A 90 -7.84 7.56 -6.37
N PHE A 91 -8.64 7.62 -5.31
CA PHE A 91 -9.61 8.68 -5.11
C PHE A 91 -9.07 9.73 -4.15
N GLU A 92 -9.20 10.99 -4.56
CA GLU A 92 -8.93 12.20 -3.79
C GLU A 92 -10.15 13.11 -3.86
N PRO A 93 -10.32 14.07 -2.93
CA PRO A 93 -11.53 14.90 -2.87
C PRO A 93 -11.83 15.65 -4.19
N ASN A 94 -10.79 15.99 -4.93
CA ASN A 94 -10.85 16.75 -6.18
C ASN A 94 -10.15 16.08 -7.37
N ALA A 95 -9.74 14.82 -7.22
CA ALA A 95 -8.95 14.14 -8.24
C ALA A 95 -9.21 12.64 -8.28
N ILE A 96 -9.01 12.06 -9.46
CA ILE A 96 -8.99 10.62 -9.68
C ILE A 96 -7.67 10.31 -10.37
N THR A 97 -6.90 9.39 -9.79
CA THR A 97 -5.70 8.86 -10.44
C THR A 97 -6.02 7.49 -11.00
N VAL A 98 -5.71 7.30 -12.28
CA VAL A 98 -5.82 6.03 -13.01
C VAL A 98 -4.45 5.72 -13.61
N ASN A 99 -3.81 4.67 -13.12
CA ASN A 99 -2.43 4.31 -13.45
C ASN A 99 -1.48 5.50 -13.21
N SER A 100 -0.87 6.03 -14.28
CA SER A 100 0.05 7.16 -14.25
C SER A 100 -0.62 8.50 -14.59
N GLN A 101 -1.94 8.56 -14.70
CA GLN A 101 -2.66 9.81 -15.02
C GLN A 101 -3.51 10.25 -13.83
N ARG A 102 -3.24 11.46 -13.32
CA ARG A 102 -4.04 12.11 -12.29
C ARG A 102 -4.86 13.22 -12.91
N VAL A 103 -6.17 13.00 -12.98
CA VAL A 103 -7.11 14.00 -13.47
C VAL A 103 -7.69 14.75 -12.28
N TYR A 104 -7.55 16.07 -12.25
CA TYR A 104 -8.08 16.91 -11.19
C TYR A 104 -8.79 18.13 -11.78
N LEU A 105 -9.88 18.53 -11.12
CA LEU A 105 -10.66 19.68 -11.55
C LEU A 105 -10.05 20.98 -11.00
N VAL A 106 -10.00 22.00 -11.85
CA VAL A 106 -9.54 23.36 -11.46
C VAL A 106 -10.63 24.39 -11.73
N HIS A 107 -10.90 25.27 -10.76
CA HIS A 107 -11.94 26.30 -10.88
C HIS A 107 -11.55 27.42 -11.85
N GLN A 108 -10.29 27.89 -11.84
CA GLN A 108 -9.79 28.91 -12.77
C GLN A 108 -8.29 28.75 -13.05
N PHE A 109 -7.89 28.97 -14.30
CA PHE A 109 -6.50 29.30 -14.61
C PHE A 109 -6.28 30.78 -14.30
N VAL A 110 -5.50 31.09 -13.25
CA VAL A 110 -5.16 32.48 -12.95
C VAL A 110 -3.97 32.90 -13.82
N TYR A 111 -4.20 33.84 -14.74
CA TYR A 111 -3.13 34.49 -15.49
C TYR A 111 -2.39 35.48 -14.57
N LEU A 112 -1.27 35.05 -13.99
CA LEU A 112 -0.37 35.93 -13.25
C LEU A 112 0.82 36.30 -14.13
N GLN A 113 1.00 37.61 -14.37
CA GLN A 113 2.20 38.18 -15.02
C GLN A 113 2.56 37.56 -16.38
N ARG A 114 1.57 37.38 -17.28
CA ARG A 114 1.73 36.76 -18.61
C ARG A 114 2.25 35.32 -18.61
N ARG A 115 2.28 34.65 -17.45
CA ARG A 115 2.46 33.20 -17.35
C ARG A 115 1.14 32.59 -16.92
N LEU A 116 0.76 31.49 -17.58
CA LEU A 116 -0.35 30.66 -17.12
C LEU A 116 0.14 30.00 -15.83
N VAL A 117 -0.21 30.57 -14.68
CA VAL A 117 0.11 29.96 -13.39
C VAL A 117 -1.09 29.12 -13.02
N LEU A 118 -0.87 27.80 -12.91
CA LEU A 118 -1.83 26.95 -12.25
C LEU A 118 -1.92 27.43 -10.80
N CYS A 119 -2.97 28.19 -10.48
CA CYS A 119 -3.46 28.26 -9.12
C CYS A 119 -4.06 26.89 -8.81
N CYS A 120 -3.17 25.94 -8.51
CA CYS A 120 -3.51 24.78 -7.72
C CYS A 120 -3.87 25.34 -6.34
N THR A 121 -5.07 25.88 -6.19
CA THR A 121 -5.69 26.00 -4.89
C THR A 121 -6.04 24.59 -4.47
N ARG A 122 -5.01 23.82 -4.08
CA ARG A 122 -5.19 22.57 -3.37
C ARG A 122 -6.08 22.94 -2.21
N ASP A 123 -7.32 22.48 -2.31
CA ASP A 123 -8.32 22.67 -1.29
C ASP A 123 -8.75 24.13 -1.06
N LEU A 124 -8.87 25.03 -2.07
CA LEU A 124 -9.60 26.30 -1.88
C LEU A 124 -10.78 26.46 -2.86
N ASP A 125 -11.87 27.09 -2.41
CA ASP A 125 -13.05 27.42 -3.20
C ASP A 125 -12.82 28.68 -4.08
N GLU A 126 -13.86 29.11 -4.79
CA GLU A 126 -13.82 30.29 -5.67
C GLU A 126 -13.48 31.59 -4.93
N GLN A 127 -13.64 31.61 -3.59
CA GLN A 127 -13.34 32.72 -2.71
C GLN A 127 -11.93 32.61 -2.08
N GLY A 128 -11.15 31.58 -2.45
CA GLY A 128 -9.84 31.32 -1.88
C GLY A 128 -9.90 30.83 -0.42
N GLN A 129 -11.08 30.44 0.07
CA GLN A 129 -11.22 29.80 1.38
C GLN A 129 -10.94 28.32 1.24
N PRO A 130 -10.39 27.64 2.27
CA PRO A 130 -10.25 26.21 2.21
C PRO A 130 -11.56 25.55 1.80
N LEU A 131 -11.59 24.82 0.68
CA LEU A 131 -12.66 23.90 0.31
C LEU A 131 -12.86 23.08 1.57
N ASN A 132 -13.92 23.41 2.30
CA ASN A 132 -14.24 22.70 3.51
C ASN A 132 -14.75 21.36 3.00
N ILE A 133 -13.84 20.38 2.86
CA ILE A 133 -14.14 19.02 2.41
C ILE A 133 -15.04 18.32 3.44
N ARG A 134 -15.24 18.93 4.63
CA ARG A 134 -16.37 18.65 5.50
C ARG A 134 -17.61 18.55 4.62
N LEU A 135 -18.31 17.41 4.71
CA LEU A 135 -19.63 17.20 4.12
C LEU A 135 -20.41 18.50 4.16
N PRO A 136 -20.56 19.23 3.03
CA PRO A 136 -21.32 20.46 3.14
C PRO A 136 -22.71 19.96 3.47
N ALA A 137 -23.25 20.39 4.61
CA ALA A 137 -24.60 20.03 5.05
C ALA A 137 -25.67 20.30 3.96
N ASN A 138 -25.28 20.98 2.89
CA ASN A 138 -26.08 21.42 1.76
C ASN A 138 -25.75 20.70 0.43
N GLN A 139 -24.85 19.71 0.37
CA GLN A 139 -24.62 18.93 -0.86
C GLN A 139 -25.71 17.87 -1.05
N LYS A 140 -26.41 17.93 -2.19
CA LYS A 140 -27.37 16.89 -2.59
C LYS A 140 -26.61 15.63 -3.02
N LEU A 141 -26.65 14.61 -2.15
CA LEU A 141 -26.20 13.26 -2.50
C LEU A 141 -27.09 12.70 -3.62
N LYS A 142 -26.48 11.96 -4.55
CA LYS A 142 -27.20 11.15 -5.53
C LYS A 142 -26.79 9.69 -5.36
N GLU A 143 -27.56 8.81 -5.98
CA GLU A 143 -27.20 7.41 -6.09
C GLU A 143 -25.78 7.24 -6.68
N GLY A 144 -25.00 6.32 -6.12
CA GLY A 144 -23.59 6.11 -6.46
C GLY A 144 -22.59 6.96 -5.65
N ASP A 145 -23.04 7.98 -4.92
CA ASP A 145 -22.17 8.71 -4.00
C ASP A 145 -21.86 7.85 -2.76
N ILE A 146 -20.58 7.69 -2.46
CA ILE A 146 -20.08 7.00 -1.26
C ILE A 146 -19.57 8.06 -0.29
N VAL A 147 -20.22 8.15 0.86
CA VAL A 147 -19.89 9.12 1.90
C VAL A 147 -18.97 8.48 2.93
N ILE A 148 -17.83 9.12 3.17
CA ILE A 148 -16.89 8.74 4.22
C ILE A 148 -16.87 9.86 5.24
N VAL A 149 -17.34 9.56 6.45
CA VAL A 149 -17.41 10.51 7.57
C VAL A 149 -16.62 9.94 8.72
N ARG A 150 -15.88 10.77 9.44
CA ARG A 150 -15.29 10.40 10.71
C ARG A 150 -16.35 10.47 11.80
N ARG A 151 -16.32 9.56 12.75
CA ARG A 151 -17.27 9.57 13.86
C ARG A 151 -17.06 10.79 14.76
N GLU A 152 -18.13 11.25 15.40
CA GLU A 152 -18.08 12.34 16.39
C GLU A 152 -17.23 11.98 17.61
N ASP A 153 -17.17 10.71 17.98
CA ASP A 153 -16.42 10.19 19.13
C ASP A 153 -14.96 9.81 18.79
N ASP A 154 -14.49 10.09 17.56
CA ASP A 154 -13.09 9.85 17.20
C ASP A 154 -12.19 10.83 17.97
N PRO A 155 -11.31 10.33 18.86
CA PRO A 155 -10.45 11.19 19.69
C PRO A 155 -9.48 12.05 18.86
N TYR A 156 -9.26 11.71 17.58
CA TYR A 156 -8.39 12.44 16.66
C TYR A 156 -9.16 13.39 15.74
N LYS A 157 -10.46 13.63 16.00
CA LYS A 157 -11.28 14.54 15.19
C LYS A 157 -10.83 16.00 15.32
N GLU A 158 -10.40 16.45 16.50
CA GLU A 158 -9.99 17.84 16.73
C GLU A 158 -8.59 18.17 16.21
N ASP A 159 -7.69 17.18 16.16
CA ASP A 159 -6.33 17.29 15.59
C ASP A 159 -6.32 17.66 14.09
N LEU A 160 -7.49 17.68 13.44
CA LEU A 160 -7.71 18.11 12.06
C LEU A 160 -7.72 19.62 11.86
N ALA A 161 -7.87 20.42 12.92
CA ALA A 161 -8.06 21.87 12.78
C ALA A 161 -6.79 22.64 12.35
N GLU A 162 -5.60 22.02 12.42
CA GLU A 162 -4.33 22.68 12.06
C GLU A 162 -3.62 22.03 10.86
N PRO A 163 -4.03 22.32 9.61
CA PRO A 163 -3.36 21.81 8.39
C PRO A 163 -1.88 22.19 8.30
N ASN A 164 -1.43 23.25 8.98
CA ASN A 164 -0.04 23.74 8.94
C ASN A 164 0.94 22.97 9.84
N ARG A 165 0.48 22.07 10.72
CA ARG A 165 1.37 21.20 11.52
C ARG A 165 1.67 19.85 10.89
N ILE A 166 1.25 19.63 9.64
CA ILE A 166 1.59 18.43 8.86
C ILE A 166 3.03 18.60 8.32
N GLN A 167 4.04 18.70 9.19
CA GLN A 167 5.39 18.30 8.82
C GLN A 167 5.32 16.87 8.28
N GLU A 168 6.09 16.54 7.23
CA GLU A 168 6.06 15.22 6.56
C GLU A 168 6.08 14.09 7.59
N ARG A 169 4.89 13.56 7.92
CA ARG A 169 4.75 12.52 8.93
C ARG A 169 5.47 11.27 8.42
N PRO A 170 6.12 10.46 9.27
CA PRO A 170 6.75 9.21 8.86
C PRO A 170 5.85 8.37 7.94
N SER A 171 4.55 8.30 8.25
CA SER A 171 3.49 7.67 7.44
C SER A 171 3.43 8.11 5.99
N LEU A 172 3.67 9.38 5.70
CA LEU A 172 3.72 9.87 4.33
C LEU A 172 4.96 9.36 3.59
N VAL A 173 6.05 9.01 4.28
CA VAL A 173 7.26 8.44 3.68
C VAL A 173 7.01 6.99 3.27
N VAL A 174 6.45 6.14 4.12
CA VAL A 174 6.12 4.76 3.73
C VAL A 174 5.02 4.75 2.68
N LEU A 175 3.99 5.58 2.81
CA LEU A 175 2.99 5.75 1.76
C LEU A 175 3.63 6.21 0.45
N ARG A 176 4.58 7.14 0.48
CA ARG A 176 5.33 7.57 -0.71
C ARG A 176 6.16 6.42 -1.29
N LYS A 177 6.80 5.61 -0.46
CA LYS A 177 7.56 4.41 -0.89
C LYS A 177 6.64 3.38 -1.53
N ILE A 178 5.50 3.08 -0.90
CA ILE A 178 4.45 2.23 -1.46
C ILE A 178 4.01 2.82 -2.79
N MET A 179 3.65 4.10 -2.84
CA MET A 179 3.25 4.77 -4.08
C MET A 179 4.30 4.68 -5.16
N GLN A 180 5.59 4.87 -4.84
CA GLN A 180 6.71 4.74 -5.78
C GLN A 180 6.83 3.31 -6.33
N VAL A 181 6.67 2.30 -5.48
CA VAL A 181 6.67 0.88 -5.89
C VAL A 181 5.45 0.56 -6.75
N LEU A 182 4.28 1.14 -6.42
CA LEU A 182 3.04 0.94 -7.16
C LEU A 182 3.00 1.73 -8.48
N SER A 183 3.67 2.88 -8.55
CA SER A 183 3.72 3.72 -9.74
C SER A 183 4.86 3.26 -10.66
N VAL A 184 4.50 2.51 -11.70
CA VAL A 184 5.45 2.08 -12.75
C VAL A 184 6.01 3.28 -13.53
N ALA A 185 5.32 4.42 -13.52
CA ALA A 185 5.69 5.65 -14.20
C ALA A 185 5.37 6.88 -13.34
N PRO A 186 6.07 8.02 -13.57
CA PRO A 186 5.71 9.29 -12.96
C PRO A 186 4.23 9.61 -13.18
N ILE A 187 3.56 10.11 -12.14
CA ILE A 187 2.17 10.54 -12.26
C ILE A 187 2.15 11.83 -13.09
N ARG A 188 1.54 11.76 -14.27
CA ARG A 188 1.23 12.90 -15.11
C ARG A 188 -0.02 13.58 -14.58
N GLU A 189 0.13 14.84 -14.21
CA GLU A 189 -0.95 15.70 -13.79
C GLU A 189 -1.70 16.25 -15.02
N LEU A 190 -3.01 16.02 -15.07
CA LEU A 190 -3.90 16.52 -16.11
C LEU A 190 -4.96 17.43 -15.47
N PRO A 191 -4.72 18.75 -15.44
CA PRO A 191 -5.74 19.69 -14.99
C PRO A 191 -6.88 19.74 -16.01
N VAL A 192 -8.11 19.62 -15.53
CA VAL A 192 -9.32 19.78 -16.34
C VAL A 192 -10.08 21.00 -15.82
N PRO A 193 -10.26 22.06 -16.64
CA PRO A 193 -11.04 23.21 -16.23
C PRO A 193 -12.47 22.78 -15.92
N LEU A 194 -13.01 23.32 -14.83
CA LEU A 194 -14.43 23.14 -14.50
C LEU A 194 -15.26 23.77 -15.63
N PRO A 195 -16.17 23.01 -16.28
CA PRO A 195 -16.99 23.58 -17.35
C PRO A 195 -17.95 24.64 -16.83
N ASP A 196 -18.17 25.68 -17.63
CA ASP A 196 -19.06 26.79 -17.27
C ASP A 196 -20.47 26.30 -16.89
N GLY A 197 -20.97 26.79 -15.76
CA GLY A 197 -22.29 26.43 -15.24
C GLY A 197 -22.41 25.02 -14.64
N ILE A 198 -21.37 24.18 -14.70
CA ILE A 198 -21.37 22.87 -14.06
C ILE A 198 -20.79 22.98 -12.65
N LYS A 199 -21.57 22.56 -11.65
CA LYS A 199 -21.08 22.52 -10.26
C LYS A 199 -20.01 21.44 -10.12
N PHE A 200 -18.99 21.71 -9.30
CA PHE A 200 -17.91 20.78 -8.99
C PHE A 200 -18.36 19.33 -8.69
N PRO A 201 -19.43 19.10 -7.88
CA PRO A 201 -19.91 17.74 -7.65
C PRO A 201 -20.36 17.00 -8.89
N ASP A 202 -21.05 17.68 -9.80
CA ASP A 202 -21.55 17.08 -11.03
C ASP A 202 -20.41 16.88 -12.05
N ALA A 203 -19.42 17.77 -12.08
CA ALA A 203 -18.22 17.57 -12.86
C ALA A 203 -17.42 16.33 -12.40
N MET A 204 -17.27 16.11 -11.10
CA MET A 204 -16.60 14.90 -10.57
C MET A 204 -17.39 13.61 -10.88
N ARG A 205 -18.73 13.65 -10.85
CA ARG A 205 -19.55 12.51 -11.31
C ARG A 205 -19.33 12.22 -12.78
N ASN A 206 -19.33 13.26 -13.62
CA ASN A 206 -19.11 13.12 -15.05
C ASN A 206 -17.73 12.54 -15.35
N LEU A 207 -16.69 13.03 -14.65
CA LEU A 207 -15.34 12.50 -14.77
C LEU A 207 -15.28 11.01 -14.38
N SER A 208 -15.84 10.64 -13.23
CA SER A 208 -15.87 9.24 -12.77
C SER A 208 -16.64 8.35 -13.74
N LYS A 209 -17.74 8.86 -14.31
CA LYS A 209 -18.54 8.18 -15.33
C LYS A 209 -17.79 7.96 -16.63
N GLN A 210 -16.97 8.92 -17.06
CA GLN A 210 -16.11 8.76 -18.23
C GLN A 210 -15.03 7.71 -18.00
N ILE A 211 -14.44 7.66 -16.79
CA ILE A 211 -13.33 6.75 -16.48
C ILE A 211 -13.79 5.32 -16.24
N LEU A 212 -14.85 5.13 -15.44
CA LEU A 212 -15.26 3.81 -14.99
C LEU A 212 -16.43 3.27 -15.81
N SER A 213 -17.27 4.11 -16.40
CA SER A 213 -18.59 3.69 -16.92
C SER A 213 -19.46 3.05 -15.81
N GLY A 214 -20.80 3.15 -15.90
CA GLY A 214 -21.70 2.49 -14.95
C GLY A 214 -21.84 0.99 -15.22
N ASP A 215 -22.39 0.25 -14.24
CA ASP A 215 -22.84 -1.15 -14.36
C ASP A 215 -21.78 -2.18 -14.80
N ARG A 216 -20.56 -2.09 -14.27
CA ARG A 216 -19.45 -3.01 -14.61
C ARG A 216 -18.56 -3.37 -13.44
N VAL A 217 -17.91 -4.52 -13.58
CA VAL A 217 -16.86 -5.00 -12.66
C VAL A 217 -15.49 -4.68 -13.24
N HIS A 218 -14.79 -3.69 -12.69
CA HIS A 218 -13.43 -3.33 -13.09
C HIS A 218 -12.40 -4.12 -12.28
N VAL A 219 -11.33 -4.57 -12.92
CA VAL A 219 -10.21 -5.22 -12.23
C VAL A 219 -9.24 -4.12 -11.78
N VAL A 220 -9.00 -4.03 -10.48
CA VAL A 220 -8.15 -3.00 -9.88
C VAL A 220 -7.04 -3.66 -9.06
N ASP A 221 -5.80 -3.51 -9.48
CA ASP A 221 -4.67 -4.06 -8.73
C ASP A 221 -4.45 -3.33 -7.40
N ASN A 222 -4.48 -1.99 -7.42
CA ASN A 222 -4.29 -1.17 -6.24
C ASN A 222 -5.38 -0.11 -6.15
N LEU A 223 -6.26 -0.23 -5.15
CA LEU A 223 -7.25 0.79 -4.81
C LEU A 223 -6.75 1.63 -3.63
N ILE A 224 -6.77 2.95 -3.77
CA ILE A 224 -6.34 3.89 -2.74
C ILE A 224 -7.45 4.88 -2.43
N ILE A 225 -7.86 4.92 -1.17
CA ILE A 225 -8.72 5.99 -0.65
C ILE A 225 -7.82 6.99 0.06
N GLY A 226 -7.54 8.11 -0.62
CA GLY A 226 -6.47 9.05 -0.25
C GLY A 226 -6.86 10.12 0.76
N PHE A 227 -8.08 10.10 1.30
CA PHE A 227 -8.61 11.17 2.15
C PHE A 227 -9.35 10.61 3.36
N ARG A 228 -9.38 11.41 4.43
CA ARG A 228 -9.95 11.03 5.74
C ARG A 228 -11.48 11.09 5.75
N GLU A 229 -12.02 12.13 5.13
CA GLU A 229 -13.45 12.44 5.04
C GLU A 229 -13.75 13.00 3.65
N GLY A 230 -14.93 12.73 3.13
CA GLY A 230 -15.36 13.25 1.83
C GLY A 230 -16.38 12.36 1.14
N ILE A 231 -16.56 12.60 -0.15
CA ILE A 231 -17.53 11.88 -0.98
C ILE A 231 -16.81 11.35 -2.21
N ILE A 232 -16.80 10.02 -2.39
CA ILE A 232 -16.42 9.40 -3.67
C ILE A 232 -17.66 9.40 -4.56
N ARG A 233 -17.60 10.11 -5.68
CA ARG A 233 -18.76 10.27 -6.57
C ARG A 233 -18.69 9.29 -7.72
N LEU A 234 -19.17 8.07 -7.52
CA LEU A 234 -19.12 7.01 -8.52
C LEU A 234 -20.40 6.96 -9.36
N PRO A 235 -20.32 6.44 -10.60
CA PRO A 235 -21.49 6.00 -11.34
C PRO A 235 -22.23 4.88 -10.58
N VAL A 236 -23.55 4.84 -10.74
CA VAL A 236 -24.39 3.75 -10.22
C VAL A 236 -23.93 2.41 -10.82
N GLY A 237 -24.00 1.36 -9.99
CA GLY A 237 -23.70 -0.01 -10.41
C GLY A 237 -22.21 -0.34 -10.58
N VAL A 238 -21.29 0.58 -10.31
CA VAL A 238 -19.85 0.30 -10.36
C VAL A 238 -19.47 -0.74 -9.31
N GLN A 239 -18.74 -1.76 -9.76
CA GLN A 239 -18.09 -2.74 -8.90
C GLN A 239 -16.60 -2.84 -9.24
N LEU A 240 -15.79 -3.08 -8.21
CA LEU A 240 -14.34 -3.15 -8.30
C LEU A 240 -13.88 -4.51 -7.77
N LYS A 241 -13.28 -5.33 -8.64
CA LYS A 241 -12.52 -6.51 -8.23
C LYS A 241 -11.11 -6.05 -7.81
N VAL A 242 -10.94 -5.84 -6.52
CA VAL A 242 -9.74 -5.25 -5.91
C VAL A 242 -8.77 -6.32 -5.47
N ARG A 243 -7.48 -6.14 -5.74
CA ARG A 243 -6.42 -7.04 -5.25
C ARG A 243 -5.76 -6.50 -3.99
N LYS A 244 -5.30 -5.24 -4.03
CA LYS A 244 -4.65 -4.54 -2.91
C LYS A 244 -5.41 -3.27 -2.58
N LEU A 245 -5.58 -3.01 -1.29
CA LEU A 245 -6.32 -1.86 -0.78
C LEU A 245 -5.44 -1.01 0.14
N LEU A 246 -5.50 0.31 -0.04
CA LEU A 246 -4.82 1.25 0.83
C LEU A 246 -5.83 2.28 1.36
N LEU A 247 -5.95 2.35 2.68
CA LEU A 247 -6.86 3.26 3.37
C LEU A 247 -6.06 4.26 4.21
N ASN A 248 -6.18 5.54 3.86
CA ASN A 248 -5.49 6.62 4.56
C ASN A 248 -6.38 7.26 5.60
N TYR A 249 -6.12 6.97 6.88
CA TYR A 249 -6.87 7.49 8.03
C TYR A 249 -8.36 7.12 7.98
N ASN A 250 -9.05 7.18 9.13
CA ASN A 250 -10.48 6.86 9.20
C ASN A 250 -10.82 5.51 8.51
N ALA A 251 -9.90 4.54 8.64
CA ALA A 251 -9.87 3.38 7.77
C ALA A 251 -11.11 2.50 7.96
N LEU A 252 -11.67 2.45 9.17
CA LEU A 252 -12.90 1.71 9.44
C LEU A 252 -14.10 2.26 8.68
N GLU A 253 -14.32 3.58 8.72
CA GLU A 253 -15.46 4.19 8.04
C GLU A 253 -15.26 4.15 6.52
N ALA A 254 -14.03 4.36 6.05
CA ALA A 254 -13.68 4.19 4.65
C ALA A 254 -13.96 2.75 4.17
N MET A 255 -13.51 1.74 4.92
CA MET A 255 -13.74 0.32 4.61
C MET A 255 -15.24 -0.01 4.57
N LYS A 256 -16.01 0.44 5.57
CA LYS A 256 -17.47 0.25 5.62
C LYS A 256 -18.16 0.89 4.41
N ALA A 257 -17.77 2.11 4.05
CA ALA A 257 -18.36 2.86 2.96
C ALA A 257 -18.06 2.25 1.58
N ILE A 258 -16.83 1.76 1.33
CA ILE A 258 -16.46 1.20 0.03
C ILE A 258 -16.79 -0.30 -0.12
N ARG A 259 -17.09 -1.02 0.98
CA ARG A 259 -17.40 -2.45 0.92
C ARG A 259 -18.48 -2.81 -0.12
N PRO A 260 -19.59 -2.05 -0.29
CA PRO A 260 -20.63 -2.37 -1.27
C PRO A 260 -20.17 -2.35 -2.73
N ILE A 261 -19.13 -1.58 -3.07
CA ILE A 261 -18.58 -1.52 -4.43
C ILE A 261 -17.46 -2.54 -4.65
N ILE A 262 -16.94 -3.19 -3.60
CA ILE A 262 -15.90 -4.22 -3.77
C ILE A 262 -16.58 -5.53 -4.17
N HIS A 263 -16.24 -6.03 -5.35
CA HIS A 263 -16.78 -7.27 -5.89
C HIS A 263 -16.43 -8.46 -4.97
N PRO A 264 -17.35 -9.41 -4.72
CA PRO A 264 -17.14 -10.54 -3.81
C PRO A 264 -15.88 -11.39 -4.10
N ALA A 265 -15.53 -11.56 -5.37
CA ALA A 265 -14.32 -12.28 -5.79
C ALA A 265 -12.98 -11.58 -5.44
N SER A 266 -13.03 -10.44 -4.75
CA SER A 266 -11.84 -9.76 -4.19
C SER A 266 -11.42 -10.37 -2.86
N TRP A 267 -12.32 -11.10 -2.18
CA TRP A 267 -12.10 -11.55 -0.80
C TRP A 267 -11.56 -12.99 -0.74
N PRO A 268 -10.59 -13.28 0.15
CA PRO A 268 -9.83 -12.32 0.95
C PRO A 268 -8.91 -11.46 0.06
N LEU A 269 -8.76 -10.17 0.40
CA LEU A 269 -7.84 -9.28 -0.31
C LEU A 269 -6.39 -9.79 -0.21
N GLU A 270 -5.56 -9.54 -1.22
CA GLU A 270 -4.15 -9.97 -1.20
C GLU A 270 -3.38 -9.19 -0.12
N ASP A 271 -3.50 -7.87 -0.15
CA ASP A 271 -2.84 -6.96 0.79
C ASP A 271 -3.78 -5.80 1.15
N VAL A 272 -3.78 -5.42 2.42
CA VAL A 272 -4.41 -4.19 2.90
C VAL A 272 -3.38 -3.35 3.66
N THR A 273 -3.23 -2.09 3.27
CA THR A 273 -2.41 -1.11 4.01
C THR A 273 -3.32 -0.12 4.72
N LEU A 274 -3.16 -0.01 6.03
CA LEU A 274 -3.94 0.84 6.90
C LEU A 274 -3.04 1.93 7.47
N SER A 275 -3.35 3.19 7.21
CA SER A 275 -2.77 4.29 7.97
C SER A 275 -3.69 4.57 9.16
N VAL A 276 -3.22 4.23 10.36
CA VAL A 276 -3.97 4.39 11.61
C VAL A 276 -3.22 5.33 12.54
N ASP A 277 -3.95 6.06 13.37
CA ASP A 277 -3.34 7.05 14.25
C ASP A 277 -2.74 6.39 15.50
N ASP A 278 -3.41 5.38 16.05
CA ASP A 278 -3.02 4.67 17.29
C ASP A 278 -3.44 3.18 17.25
N PRO A 279 -2.78 2.26 17.98
CA PRO A 279 -3.17 0.85 18.03
C PRO A 279 -4.59 0.57 18.56
N ARG A 280 -5.21 1.53 19.26
CA ARG A 280 -6.60 1.49 19.69
C ARG A 280 -7.60 1.91 18.61
N ASP A 281 -7.11 2.28 17.41
CA ASP A 281 -7.98 2.56 16.27
C ASP A 281 -8.98 1.40 16.09
N PRO A 282 -10.30 1.70 16.04
CA PRO A 282 -11.32 0.68 15.90
C PRO A 282 -11.09 -0.32 14.75
N ILE A 283 -10.42 0.08 13.67
CA ILE A 283 -10.11 -0.82 12.55
C ILE A 283 -9.22 -2.00 12.97
N ILE A 284 -8.38 -1.86 14.00
CA ILE A 284 -7.50 -2.94 14.49
C ILE A 284 -8.31 -4.09 15.10
N ARG A 285 -9.52 -3.81 15.61
CA ARG A 285 -10.45 -4.82 16.11
C ARG A 285 -11.35 -5.39 15.01
N GLU A 286 -11.60 -4.60 13.98
CA GLU A 286 -12.48 -4.93 12.84
C GLU A 286 -11.66 -5.07 11.55
N LEU A 287 -10.51 -5.75 11.61
CA LEU A 287 -9.61 -5.86 10.46
C LEU A 287 -10.32 -6.48 9.26
N PRO A 288 -10.13 -5.95 8.05
CA PRO A 288 -10.72 -6.50 6.84
C PRO A 288 -10.18 -7.90 6.55
N ASP A 289 -10.98 -8.71 5.86
CA ASP A 289 -10.56 -10.03 5.41
C ASP A 289 -9.49 -9.91 4.32
N ALA A 290 -8.25 -10.21 4.69
CA ALA A 290 -7.08 -10.06 3.83
C ALA A 290 -6.07 -11.18 4.10
N ARG A 291 -5.08 -11.36 3.22
CA ARG A 291 -3.96 -12.29 3.47
C ARG A 291 -2.83 -11.61 4.23
N HIS A 292 -2.60 -10.34 3.94
CA HIS A 292 -1.63 -9.50 4.63
C HIS A 292 -2.23 -8.15 4.98
N ILE A 293 -1.92 -7.68 6.18
CA ILE A 293 -2.25 -6.33 6.64
C ILE A 293 -0.97 -5.64 7.06
N THR A 294 -0.68 -4.53 6.39
CA THR A 294 0.35 -3.58 6.78
C THR A 294 -0.30 -2.45 7.57
N VAL A 295 0.14 -2.24 8.80
CA VAL A 295 -0.30 -1.14 9.65
C VAL A 295 0.80 -0.08 9.70
N CYS A 296 0.48 1.10 9.19
CA CYS A 296 1.31 2.30 9.25
C CYS A 296 0.75 3.20 10.35
N LEU A 297 1.53 3.42 11.41
CA LEU A 297 1.09 4.16 12.57
C LEU A 297 1.61 5.59 12.54
N THR A 298 0.69 6.55 12.46
CA THR A 298 1.03 7.95 12.21
C THR A 298 1.36 8.73 13.49
N HIS A 299 0.86 8.31 14.66
CA HIS A 299 0.92 9.06 15.92
C HIS A 299 1.28 8.21 17.16
N CYS A 300 2.29 7.35 17.05
CA CYS A 300 2.80 6.61 18.21
C CYS A 300 3.76 7.45 19.08
N ILE A 301 3.25 8.49 19.74
CA ILE A 301 4.01 9.21 20.76
C ILE A 301 3.61 8.67 22.15
N GLY A 302 4.28 7.58 22.56
CA GLY A 302 4.23 7.06 23.94
C GLY A 302 3.06 6.11 24.28
N ARG A 303 3.36 5.14 25.15
CA ARG A 303 2.46 4.17 25.84
C ARG A 303 1.19 3.73 25.08
N SER A 304 1.32 3.36 23.81
CA SER A 304 0.25 2.66 23.12
C SER A 304 0.12 1.22 23.66
N ASP A 305 -1.11 0.72 23.74
CA ASP A 305 -1.37 -0.66 24.15
C ASP A 305 -1.20 -1.63 22.97
N TRP A 306 0.04 -2.07 22.74
CA TRP A 306 0.38 -3.01 21.66
C TRP A 306 -0.18 -4.42 21.88
N ARG A 307 -0.66 -4.72 23.09
CA ARG A 307 -1.18 -6.04 23.46
C ARG A 307 -2.42 -6.42 22.65
N ILE A 308 -3.11 -5.44 22.05
CA ILE A 308 -4.25 -5.67 21.16
C ILE A 308 -3.91 -6.64 20.01
N PHE A 309 -2.67 -6.61 19.51
CA PHE A 309 -2.24 -7.48 18.41
C PHE A 309 -2.14 -8.96 18.80
N ALA A 310 -2.07 -9.29 20.09
CA ALA A 310 -2.09 -10.69 20.53
C ALA A 310 -3.43 -11.39 20.29
N PHE A 311 -4.50 -10.62 20.17
CA PHE A 311 -5.85 -11.13 19.95
C PHE A 311 -6.23 -11.21 18.48
N VAL A 312 -5.40 -10.65 17.58
CA VAL A 312 -5.66 -10.74 16.14
C VAL A 312 -5.27 -12.13 15.65
N ARG A 313 -6.25 -12.89 15.19
CA ARG A 313 -6.08 -14.31 14.84
C ARG A 313 -5.80 -14.58 13.37
N ARG A 314 -6.13 -13.61 12.51
CA ARG A 314 -5.81 -13.49 11.08
C ARG A 314 -6.00 -12.03 10.72
N PRO A 315 -5.23 -11.46 9.78
CA PRO A 315 -4.27 -12.10 8.86
C PRO A 315 -2.80 -11.91 9.25
N HIS A 316 -1.84 -12.10 8.34
CA HIS A 316 -0.44 -11.71 8.58
C HIS A 316 -0.38 -10.21 8.86
N ILE A 317 0.17 -9.81 10.00
CA ILE A 317 0.27 -8.39 10.37
C ILE A 317 1.72 -7.94 10.25
N HIS A 318 1.92 -6.80 9.62
CA HIS A 318 3.20 -6.11 9.55
C HIS A 318 3.06 -4.67 10.08
N LEU A 319 3.83 -4.32 11.10
CA LEU A 319 3.96 -2.94 11.57
C LEU A 319 5.11 -2.25 10.82
N ALA A 320 4.77 -1.35 9.89
CA ALA A 320 5.76 -0.74 9.01
C ALA A 320 6.54 0.41 9.66
N GLU A 321 5.95 1.14 10.60
CA GLU A 321 6.53 2.39 11.13
C GLU A 321 6.67 2.42 12.63
N ALA A 322 6.13 1.41 13.30
CA ALA A 322 6.22 1.26 14.73
C ALA A 322 7.17 0.13 15.08
N GLU A 323 8.00 0.37 16.07
CA GLU A 323 8.81 -0.63 16.74
C GLU A 323 8.27 -0.74 18.16
N ILE A 324 7.62 -1.87 18.46
CA ILE A 324 7.11 -2.13 19.80
C ILE A 324 8.28 -2.48 20.70
N ASN A 325 8.21 -2.16 21.99
CA ASN A 325 9.29 -2.51 22.90
C ASN A 325 9.34 -4.04 23.14
N VAL A 326 10.49 -4.54 23.58
CA VAL A 326 10.71 -5.97 23.83
C VAL A 326 9.72 -6.55 24.85
N GLN A 327 9.30 -5.75 25.84
CA GLN A 327 8.34 -6.20 26.86
C GLN A 327 6.96 -6.50 26.27
N ASP A 328 6.45 -5.64 25.39
CA ASP A 328 5.19 -5.84 24.69
C ASP A 328 5.31 -6.98 23.67
N TRP A 329 6.44 -7.10 22.98
CA TRP A 329 6.75 -8.24 22.10
C TRP A 329 6.68 -9.58 22.86
N CYS A 330 7.35 -9.67 24.00
CA CYS A 330 7.30 -10.85 24.87
C CYS A 330 5.89 -11.10 25.42
N TRP A 331 5.11 -10.05 25.69
CA TRP A 331 3.73 -10.21 26.12
C TRP A 331 2.86 -10.84 25.03
N ILE A 332 2.96 -10.35 23.79
CA ILE A 332 2.26 -10.93 22.63
C ILE A 332 2.68 -12.40 22.45
N ALA A 333 3.98 -12.69 22.50
CA ALA A 333 4.52 -14.04 22.45
C ALA A 333 3.95 -14.96 23.54
N GLN A 334 3.87 -14.48 24.79
CA GLN A 334 3.32 -15.24 25.91
C GLN A 334 1.81 -15.51 25.71
N SER A 335 1.07 -14.55 25.16
CA SER A 335 -0.34 -14.73 24.80
C SER A 335 -0.51 -15.78 23.70
N TRP A 336 0.32 -15.75 22.66
CA TRP A 336 0.34 -16.78 21.61
C TRP A 336 0.80 -18.14 22.15
N LYS A 337 1.71 -18.19 23.12
CA LYS A 337 2.08 -19.43 23.81
C LYS A 337 0.90 -20.04 24.58
N SER A 338 0.13 -19.20 25.26
CA SER A 338 -0.99 -19.63 26.11
C SER A 338 -2.23 -19.98 25.29
N ASN A 339 -2.41 -19.32 24.14
CA ASN A 339 -3.49 -19.56 23.20
C ASN A 339 -2.93 -19.56 21.77
N PRO A 340 -2.36 -20.69 21.30
CA PRO A 340 -1.72 -20.81 20.00
C PRO A 340 -2.58 -20.34 18.82
N PRO A 341 -2.07 -19.44 17.96
CA PRO A 341 -2.72 -19.17 16.68
C PRO A 341 -2.61 -20.38 15.73
N PRO A 342 -3.36 -20.39 14.60
CA PRO A 342 -3.18 -21.41 13.58
C PRO A 342 -1.77 -21.33 12.95
N ILE A 343 -1.27 -22.48 12.48
CA ILE A 343 -0.04 -22.56 11.68
C ILE A 343 -0.13 -21.61 10.48
N GLY A 344 0.97 -20.94 10.19
CA GLY A 344 1.08 -19.89 9.17
C GLY A 344 0.80 -18.49 9.69
N GLN A 345 0.21 -18.33 10.89
CA GLN A 345 -0.01 -16.99 11.44
C GLN A 345 1.32 -16.27 11.68
N LYS A 346 1.39 -15.02 11.24
CA LYS A 346 2.60 -14.20 11.27
C LYS A 346 2.34 -12.81 11.81
N PHE A 347 3.23 -12.35 12.67
CA PHE A 347 3.32 -10.97 13.13
C PHE A 347 4.75 -10.48 12.90
N SER A 348 4.90 -9.30 12.34
CA SER A 348 6.21 -8.72 12.06
C SER A 348 6.21 -7.23 12.28
N MET A 349 7.39 -6.68 12.54
CA MET A 349 7.57 -5.25 12.64
C MET A 349 8.95 -4.86 12.16
N ASN A 350 9.03 -3.70 11.54
CA ASN A 350 10.30 -3.08 11.23
C ASN A 350 11.10 -2.80 12.51
N SER A 351 12.41 -3.05 12.49
CA SER A 351 13.30 -2.81 13.62
C SER A 351 14.41 -1.85 13.22
N LYS A 352 14.47 -0.71 13.90
CA LYS A 352 15.58 0.25 13.79
C LYS A 352 16.74 -0.19 14.66
N ASN A 353 16.43 -0.73 15.84
CA ASN A 353 17.39 -0.94 16.92
C ASN A 353 17.96 -2.37 17.00
N ASN A 354 17.94 -3.11 15.89
CA ASN A 354 18.41 -4.50 15.75
C ASN A 354 17.36 -5.55 16.12
N ALA A 355 16.99 -6.39 15.13
CA ALA A 355 15.98 -7.43 15.33
C ALA A 355 16.41 -8.50 16.37
N SER A 356 17.70 -8.64 16.68
CA SER A 356 18.21 -9.61 17.65
C SER A 356 17.62 -9.42 19.04
N ASP A 357 17.36 -8.19 19.46
CA ASP A 357 16.86 -7.91 20.81
C ASP A 357 15.48 -8.54 21.04
N TYR A 358 14.65 -8.60 20.00
CA TYR A 358 13.36 -9.27 20.02
C TYR A 358 13.47 -10.79 19.93
N ILE A 359 14.43 -11.28 19.14
CA ILE A 359 14.71 -12.72 19.00
C ILE A 359 15.24 -13.28 20.33
N ASP A 360 16.14 -12.55 20.99
CA ASP A 360 16.76 -12.95 22.24
C ASP A 360 15.85 -12.69 23.45
N GLY A 361 15.05 -11.63 23.42
CA GLY A 361 14.14 -11.25 24.50
C GLY A 361 13.14 -12.35 24.86
N VAL A 362 12.72 -13.17 23.90
CA VAL A 362 11.75 -14.26 24.13
C VAL A 362 12.35 -15.51 24.78
N LYS A 363 13.67 -15.57 24.99
CA LYS A 363 14.32 -16.67 25.76
C LYS A 363 13.78 -16.77 27.18
N ILE A 364 13.36 -15.64 27.78
CA ILE A 364 12.72 -15.61 29.11
C ILE A 364 11.42 -16.43 29.17
N LEU A 365 10.83 -16.74 28.01
CA LEU A 365 9.61 -17.54 27.89
C LEU A 365 9.91 -19.04 27.68
N GLY A 366 11.17 -19.46 27.87
CA GLY A 366 11.64 -20.83 27.63
C GLY A 366 11.97 -21.11 26.17
N GLY A 367 12.33 -20.07 25.41
CA GLY A 367 12.76 -20.21 24.02
C GLY A 367 14.17 -20.81 23.89
N VAL A 368 14.36 -21.68 22.91
CA VAL A 368 15.64 -22.33 22.59
C VAL A 368 16.19 -21.76 21.29
N ILE A 369 17.49 -21.50 21.22
CA ILE A 369 18.15 -21.03 19.99
C ILE A 369 18.23 -22.17 19.00
N LYS A 370 17.83 -21.90 17.76
CA LYS A 370 17.81 -22.85 16.66
C LYS A 370 18.21 -22.19 15.36
N MET A 371 18.38 -23.00 14.33
CA MET A 371 18.54 -22.57 12.95
C MET A 371 17.21 -22.71 12.21
N LEU A 372 16.89 -21.75 11.35
CA LEU A 372 15.69 -21.79 10.52
C LEU A 372 16.09 -21.65 9.05
N PRO A 373 16.58 -22.72 8.38
CA PRO A 373 17.17 -22.62 7.04
C PRO A 373 16.25 -21.94 6.02
N SER A 374 14.94 -22.22 6.10
CA SER A 374 13.91 -21.69 5.21
C SER A 374 13.63 -20.18 5.34
N ARG A 375 14.16 -19.53 6.38
CA ARG A 375 13.98 -18.09 6.67
C ARG A 375 15.27 -17.37 7.08
N SER A 376 16.37 -18.10 7.22
CA SER A 376 17.65 -17.56 7.66
C SER A 376 18.08 -16.40 6.77
N CYS A 377 18.71 -15.39 7.37
CA CYS A 377 19.37 -14.33 6.61
C CYS A 377 20.76 -14.09 7.18
N ILE A 378 21.66 -13.56 6.36
CA ILE A 378 23.08 -13.39 6.71
C ILE A 378 23.26 -12.60 8.02
N LYS A 379 22.40 -11.61 8.28
CA LYS A 379 22.48 -10.79 9.49
C LYS A 379 21.93 -11.49 10.75
N TYR A 380 20.95 -12.37 10.57
CA TYR A 380 20.26 -13.08 11.65
C TYR A 380 20.23 -14.57 11.28
N PRO A 381 21.36 -15.28 11.45
CA PRO A 381 21.48 -16.67 11.01
C PRO A 381 20.66 -17.63 11.89
N TYR A 382 20.34 -17.24 13.13
CA TYR A 382 19.61 -18.03 14.10
C TYR A 382 18.18 -17.51 14.32
N CYS A 383 17.35 -18.36 14.93
CA CYS A 383 16.06 -18.02 15.49
C CYS A 383 15.98 -18.44 16.95
N THR A 384 14.96 -17.95 17.65
CA THR A 384 14.52 -18.53 18.93
C THR A 384 13.20 -19.26 18.71
N THR A 385 13.05 -20.46 19.23
CA THR A 385 11.87 -21.30 19.04
C THR A 385 11.24 -21.64 20.39
N ILE A 386 9.91 -21.53 20.49
CA ILE A 386 9.11 -21.96 21.64
C ILE A 386 8.14 -23.05 21.19
N PRO A 387 8.15 -24.25 21.78
CA PRO A 387 7.14 -25.26 21.46
C PRO A 387 5.75 -24.79 21.92
N LEU A 388 4.75 -24.90 21.03
CA LEU A 388 3.35 -24.55 21.35
C LEU A 388 2.51 -25.80 21.59
N SER A 389 2.72 -26.83 20.77
CA SER A 389 2.00 -28.12 20.84
C SER A 389 2.83 -29.22 20.18
N LYS A 390 2.26 -30.42 20.02
CA LYS A 390 2.88 -31.53 19.26
C LYS A 390 3.06 -31.23 17.77
N ASP A 391 2.25 -30.32 17.21
CA ASP A 391 2.20 -30.07 15.76
C ASP A 391 2.69 -28.66 15.40
N ALA A 392 2.83 -27.76 16.38
CA ALA A 392 3.21 -26.37 16.15
C ALA A 392 4.28 -25.84 17.10
N GLU A 393 5.13 -24.97 16.56
CA GLU A 393 6.15 -24.21 17.26
C GLU A 393 6.06 -22.72 16.88
N LEU A 394 6.50 -21.85 17.79
CA LEU A 394 6.56 -20.41 17.59
C LEU A 394 8.01 -20.00 17.34
N ASN A 395 8.27 -19.50 16.14
CA ASN A 395 9.61 -19.11 15.70
C ASN A 395 9.77 -17.60 15.67
N PHE A 396 10.87 -17.12 16.22
CA PHE A 396 11.27 -15.71 16.27
C PHE A 396 12.56 -15.51 15.50
N TYR A 397 12.55 -14.70 14.44
CA TYR A 397 13.70 -14.55 13.55
C TYR A 397 13.75 -13.16 12.90
N GLY A 398 14.92 -12.80 12.39
CA GLY A 398 15.13 -11.55 11.66
C GLY A 398 15.01 -11.76 10.15
N ALA A 399 14.41 -10.81 9.45
CA ALA A 399 14.26 -10.85 8.00
C ALA A 399 14.52 -9.48 7.36
N LYS A 400 14.71 -9.46 6.03
CA LYS A 400 14.72 -8.22 5.25
C LYS A 400 13.36 -7.51 5.39
N ALA A 401 13.36 -6.22 5.67
CA ALA A 401 12.15 -5.40 5.64
C ALA A 401 11.54 -5.37 4.23
N PRO A 402 10.22 -5.14 4.05
CA PRO A 402 9.56 -5.17 2.74
C PRO A 402 10.18 -4.25 1.68
N PHE A 403 10.79 -3.13 2.08
CA PHE A 403 11.42 -2.15 1.19
C PHE A 403 12.96 -2.21 1.21
N TYR A 404 13.56 -3.31 1.68
CA TYR A 404 15.01 -3.44 1.85
C TYR A 404 15.83 -2.94 0.64
N GLU A 405 15.51 -3.41 -0.57
CA GLU A 405 16.28 -3.05 -1.77
C GLU A 405 16.13 -1.57 -2.17
N LEU A 406 15.00 -0.94 -1.82
CA LEU A 406 14.78 0.49 -2.04
C LEU A 406 15.55 1.31 -1.01
N GLU A 407 15.48 0.92 0.27
CA GLU A 407 16.16 1.57 1.39
C GLU A 407 17.69 1.48 1.25
N MET A 408 18.21 0.37 0.71
CA MET A 408 19.64 0.20 0.45
C MET A 408 20.20 1.26 -0.51
N LYS A 409 19.40 1.76 -1.44
CA LYS A 409 19.79 2.81 -2.40
C LYS A 409 19.81 4.20 -1.78
N TRP A 410 19.17 4.38 -0.63
CA TRP A 410 19.10 5.68 0.04
C TRP A 410 20.34 5.90 0.89
N THR A 411 20.84 7.14 0.91
CA THR A 411 22.03 7.54 1.67
C THR A 411 21.72 8.09 3.06
N SER A 412 20.44 8.14 3.44
CA SER A 412 20.04 8.63 4.77
C SER A 412 20.45 7.68 5.89
N GLY A 413 20.69 8.22 7.09
CA GLY A 413 21.02 7.44 8.28
C GLY A 413 19.85 6.60 8.81
N ASP A 414 18.61 6.98 8.51
CA ASP A 414 17.39 6.39 9.06
C ASP A 414 16.83 5.21 8.24
N ARG A 415 17.70 4.36 7.70
CA ARG A 415 17.28 3.22 6.88
C ARG A 415 16.69 2.11 7.74
N ILE A 416 15.51 1.63 7.32
CA ILE A 416 14.86 0.46 7.92
C ILE A 416 15.11 -0.74 7.02
N LEU A 417 16.17 -1.48 7.33
CA LEU A 417 16.60 -2.62 6.52
C LEU A 417 16.06 -3.96 7.05
N TRP A 418 15.75 -4.04 8.33
CA TRP A 418 15.48 -5.31 8.99
C TRP A 418 14.17 -5.26 9.74
N MET A 419 13.55 -6.43 9.87
CA MET A 419 12.34 -6.62 10.64
C MET A 419 12.49 -7.81 11.57
N ALA A 420 11.85 -7.73 12.74
CA ALA A 420 11.64 -8.87 13.62
C ALA A 420 10.34 -9.57 13.20
N VAL A 421 10.36 -10.90 13.21
CA VAL A 421 9.25 -11.76 12.81
C VAL A 421 8.96 -12.78 13.89
N MET A 422 7.68 -12.96 14.18
CA MET A 422 7.12 -14.05 14.98
C MET A 422 6.14 -14.82 14.10
N GLU A 423 6.37 -16.12 13.91
CA GLU A 423 5.60 -16.99 13.01
C GLU A 423 5.28 -18.33 13.68
N VAL A 424 4.02 -18.77 13.59
CA VAL A 424 3.61 -20.12 14.01
C VAL A 424 3.88 -21.08 12.86
N MET A 425 4.73 -22.08 13.08
CA MET A 425 5.15 -23.03 12.05
C MET A 425 4.93 -24.48 12.52
N PRO A 426 4.91 -25.47 11.61
CA PRO A 426 4.94 -26.88 12.00
C PRO A 426 6.18 -27.22 12.83
N VAL A 427 6.05 -28.13 13.79
CA VAL A 427 7.20 -28.66 14.55
C VAL A 427 8.26 -29.21 13.59
N GLY A 428 9.53 -28.89 13.85
CA GLY A 428 10.66 -29.30 13.03
C GLY A 428 10.96 -28.34 11.87
N SER A 429 10.29 -27.19 11.82
CA SER A 429 10.70 -26.11 10.91
C SER A 429 12.05 -25.53 11.32
N ALA A 430 12.29 -25.42 12.62
CA ALA A 430 13.57 -25.02 13.19
C ALA A 430 14.42 -26.24 13.61
N GLU A 431 15.66 -26.26 13.13
CA GLU A 431 16.66 -27.30 13.34
C GLU A 431 17.60 -26.92 14.48
N ASP A 432 18.14 -27.91 15.18
CA ASP A 432 19.16 -27.63 16.19
C ASP A 432 20.41 -27.04 15.52
N ALA A 433 21.03 -26.05 16.16
CA ALA A 433 22.28 -25.52 15.65
C ALA A 433 23.34 -26.64 15.68
N VAL A 434 23.91 -26.95 14.53
CA VAL A 434 25.03 -27.88 14.45
C VAL A 434 26.25 -27.14 14.99
N ASP A 435 26.77 -27.60 16.13
CA ASP A 435 27.97 -27.07 16.80
C ASP A 435 29.23 -27.09 15.91
#